data_AF-A0A7C4E0A4-F1
#
_entry.id   AF-A0A7C4E0A4-F1
#
_cell.length_a   1.000
_cell.length_b   1.000
_cell.length_c   1.000
_cell.angle_alpha   90.00
_cell.angle_beta   90.00
_cell.angle_gamma   90.00
#
_symmetry.space_group_name_H-M   'P 1'
#
loop_
_entity.id
_entity.type
_entity.pdbx_description
1 polymer ?
#
loop_
_entity_poly.entity_id
_entity_poly.type
_entity_poly.pdbx_seq_one_letter_code
_entity_poly.pdbx_strand_id
1 'polypeptide(L)'
;MNDRFGEEFCDYVCKSIRFVFHMLLGDSGASALENYLNRKLSRNMYEVFCSSPNEFYRVLKSFLGYGADALLKIVASKLIEEGVLVGLTPGEFVELLSDGSENARLRLLKSFRRV
;
A
#
# COMPACT_ATOMS: atom_id res chain seq x y z
N MET A 1 -13.23 -3.63 -23.14
CA MET A 1 -14.05 -3.23 -21.98
C MET A 1 -13.22 -3.53 -20.74
N ASN A 2 -12.51 -2.56 -20.11
CA ASN A 2 -12.05 -2.67 -18.70
C ASN A 2 -11.16 -1.53 -18.15
N ASP A 3 -10.63 -0.60 -18.95
CA ASP A 3 -9.61 0.34 -18.40
C ASP A 3 -10.15 1.30 -17.32
N ARG A 4 -11.35 1.86 -17.49
CA ARG A 4 -11.93 2.79 -16.51
C ARG A 4 -12.24 2.16 -15.14
N PHE A 5 -12.66 0.90 -15.12
CA PHE A 5 -12.94 0.19 -13.87
C PHE A 5 -11.66 -0.15 -13.11
N GLY A 6 -10.57 -0.46 -13.83
CA GLY A 6 -9.25 -0.66 -13.23
C GLY A 6 -8.68 0.62 -12.64
N GLU A 7 -8.80 1.75 -13.34
CA GLU A 7 -8.35 3.06 -12.86
C GLU A 7 -9.11 3.52 -11.62
N GLU A 8 -10.44 3.44 -11.60
CA GLU A 8 -11.24 3.83 -10.43
C GLU A 8 -10.97 2.96 -9.20
N PHE A 9 -10.72 1.67 -9.39
CA PHE A 9 -10.38 0.77 -8.29
C PHE A 9 -9.00 1.06 -7.72
N CYS A 10 -8.00 1.28 -8.57
CA CYS A 10 -6.67 1.69 -8.13
C CYS A 10 -6.71 3.05 -7.41
N ASP A 11 -7.50 4.01 -7.89
CA ASP A 11 -7.69 5.29 -7.20
C ASP A 11 -8.29 5.11 -5.80
N TYR A 12 -9.29 4.23 -5.64
CA TYR A 12 -9.82 3.87 -4.33
C TYR A 12 -8.74 3.30 -3.41
N VAL A 13 -7.99 2.29 -3.87
CA VAL A 13 -6.91 1.67 -3.08
C VAL A 13 -5.86 2.73 -2.69
N CYS A 14 -5.44 3.58 -3.63
CA CYS A 14 -4.50 4.67 -3.37
C CYS A 14 -4.99 5.60 -2.25
N LYS A 15 -6.26 6.03 -2.33
CA LYS A 15 -6.89 6.91 -1.34
C LYS A 15 -6.99 6.26 0.03
N SER A 16 -7.35 4.98 0.09
CA SER A 16 -7.42 4.24 1.36
C SER A 16 -6.05 4.09 2.03
N ILE A 17 -5.02 3.74 1.25
CA ILE A 17 -3.65 3.65 1.77
C ILE A 17 -3.18 5.03 2.25
N ARG A 18 -3.38 6.09 1.45
CA ARG A 18 -3.05 7.47 1.82
C ARG A 18 -3.72 7.88 3.14
N PHE A 19 -5.03 7.63 3.26
CA PHE A 19 -5.80 7.94 4.46
C PHE A 19 -5.20 7.26 5.70
N VAL A 20 -4.89 5.97 5.63
CA VAL A 20 -4.32 5.24 6.77
C VAL A 20 -2.91 5.74 7.12
N PHE A 21 -2.07 6.05 6.13
CA PHE A 21 -0.75 6.65 6.41
C PHE A 21 -0.85 7.99 7.13
N HIS A 22 -1.73 8.89 6.66
CA HIS A 22 -1.98 10.18 7.30
C HIS A 22 -2.57 10.03 8.70
N MET A 23 -3.46 9.06 8.90
CA MET A 23 -4.03 8.78 10.22
C MET A 23 -2.96 8.29 11.21
N LEU A 24 -2.06 7.40 10.78
CA LEU A 24 -1.06 6.79 11.66
C LEU A 24 0.14 7.70 11.94
N LEU A 25 0.59 8.46 10.94
CA LEU A 25 1.82 9.27 11.03
C LEU A 25 1.54 10.76 11.27
N GLY A 26 0.28 11.18 11.19
CA GLY A 26 -0.10 12.59 11.08
C GLY A 26 0.32 13.18 9.74
N ASP A 27 -0.20 14.37 9.43
CA ASP A 27 0.00 15.02 8.12
C ASP A 27 1.48 15.29 7.82
N SER A 28 2.23 15.81 8.79
CA SER A 28 3.65 16.11 8.61
C SER A 28 4.48 14.84 8.40
N GLY A 29 4.22 13.78 9.18
CA GLY A 29 4.95 12.52 9.08
C GLY A 29 4.65 11.78 7.77
N ALA A 30 3.38 11.70 7.39
CA ALA A 30 2.97 11.12 6.12
C ALA A 30 3.55 11.91 4.93
N SER A 31 3.46 13.25 4.95
CA SER A 31 4.00 14.09 3.88
C SER A 31 5.52 13.95 3.74
N ALA A 32 6.26 13.80 4.84
CA ALA A 32 7.70 13.56 4.79
C ALA A 32 8.03 12.21 4.14
N LEU A 33 7.29 11.15 4.50
CA LEU A 33 7.43 9.82 3.91
C LEU A 33 7.07 9.83 2.42
N GLU A 34 5.95 10.46 2.05
CA GLU A 34 5.53 10.67 0.65
C GLU A 34 6.62 11.34 -0.16
N ASN A 35 7.16 12.46 0.32
CA ASN A 35 8.21 13.18 -0.37
C ASN A 35 9.47 12.33 -0.56
N TYR A 36 9.88 11.57 0.46
CA TYR A 36 11.05 10.69 0.36
C TYR A 36 10.82 9.61 -0.70
N LEU A 37 9.71 8.87 -0.61
CA LEU A 37 9.44 7.74 -1.50
C LEU A 37 9.18 8.19 -2.92
N ASN A 38 8.43 9.28 -3.13
CA ASN A 38 8.16 9.81 -4.45
C ASN A 38 9.44 10.22 -5.18
N ARG A 39 10.43 10.79 -4.46
CA ARG A 39 11.75 11.10 -5.03
C ARG A 39 12.53 9.84 -5.41
N LYS A 40 12.44 8.78 -4.61
CA LYS A 40 13.14 7.51 -4.89
C LYS A 40 12.47 6.73 -6.03
N LEU A 41 11.15 6.78 -6.14
CA LEU A 41 10.35 6.10 -7.15
C LEU A 41 10.20 6.91 -8.45
N SER A 42 10.54 8.21 -8.42
CA SER A 42 10.25 9.18 -9.49
C SER A 42 8.76 9.23 -9.91
N ARG A 43 7.87 8.78 -9.03
CA ARG A 43 6.42 8.58 -9.24
C ARG A 43 5.68 8.69 -7.91
N ASN A 44 4.36 8.85 -7.94
CA ASN A 44 3.55 8.83 -6.72
C ASN A 44 3.58 7.43 -6.06
N MET A 45 3.92 7.37 -4.77
CA MET A 45 4.08 6.10 -4.03
C MET A 45 2.79 5.28 -3.97
N TYR A 46 1.62 5.91 -3.96
CA TYR A 46 0.33 5.21 -3.89
C TYR A 46 -0.03 4.59 -5.25
N GLU A 47 0.26 5.28 -6.34
CA GLU A 47 0.15 4.69 -7.68
C GLU A 47 1.12 3.52 -7.87
N VAL A 48 2.34 3.63 -7.34
CA VAL A 48 3.31 2.53 -7.33
C VAL A 48 2.81 1.39 -6.46
N PHE A 49 2.20 1.65 -5.30
CA PHE A 49 1.58 0.61 -4.49
C PHE A 49 0.57 -0.22 -5.29
N CYS A 50 -0.30 0.42 -6.09
CA CYS A 50 -1.27 -0.31 -6.91
C CYS A 50 -0.62 -1.04 -8.10
N SER A 51 0.27 -0.37 -8.82
CA SER A 51 0.83 -0.89 -10.07
C SER A 51 1.95 -1.91 -9.86
N SER A 52 2.81 -1.69 -8.86
CA SER A 52 3.98 -2.48 -8.51
C SER A 52 4.19 -2.52 -6.98
N PRO A 53 3.38 -3.30 -6.24
CA PRO A 53 3.46 -3.33 -4.77
C PRO A 53 4.83 -3.76 -4.23
N ASN A 54 5.55 -4.60 -4.99
CA ASN A 54 6.91 -5.02 -4.64
C ASN A 54 7.95 -3.91 -4.74
N GLU A 55 7.85 -3.07 -5.76
CA GLU A 55 8.72 -1.92 -5.89
C GLU A 55 8.50 -0.94 -4.74
N PHE A 56 7.24 -0.63 -4.42
CA PHE A 56 6.86 0.14 -3.25
C PHE A 56 7.49 -0.44 -1.97
N TYR A 57 7.31 -1.74 -1.74
CA TYR A 57 7.86 -2.43 -0.56
C TYR A 57 9.38 -2.31 -0.50
N ARG A 58 10.08 -2.58 -1.61
CA ARG A 58 11.55 -2.54 -1.67
C ARG A 58 12.09 -1.14 -1.37
N VAL A 59 11.48 -0.09 -1.90
CA VAL A 59 11.92 1.28 -1.64
C VAL A 59 11.63 1.67 -0.18
N LEU A 60 10.46 1.33 0.37
CA LEU A 60 10.15 1.55 1.78
C LEU A 60 11.12 0.79 2.69
N LYS A 61 11.43 -0.47 2.37
CA LYS A 61 12.40 -1.31 3.07
C LYS A 61 13.80 -0.71 3.03
N SER A 62 14.21 -0.13 1.90
CA SER A 62 15.52 0.52 1.78
C SER A 62 15.66 1.76 2.66
N PHE A 63 14.54 2.41 3.01
CA PHE A 63 14.51 3.58 3.88
C PHE A 63 14.44 3.22 5.35
N LEU A 64 13.49 2.36 5.73
CA LEU A 64 13.19 2.04 7.13
C LEU A 64 13.88 0.78 7.65
N GLY A 65 14.55 0.02 6.78
CA GLY A 65 15.12 -1.27 7.12
C GLY A 65 14.07 -2.23 7.69
N TYR A 66 14.38 -2.89 8.81
CA TYR A 66 13.45 -3.79 9.48
C TYR A 66 12.15 -3.10 9.94
N GLY A 67 12.15 -1.78 10.13
CA GLY A 67 10.97 -1.01 10.52
C GLY A 67 9.87 -0.97 9.47
N ALA A 68 10.18 -1.23 8.19
CA ALA A 68 9.17 -1.23 7.13
C ALA A 68 8.08 -2.28 7.36
N ASP A 69 8.46 -3.50 7.75
CA ASP A 69 7.50 -4.60 7.92
C ASP A 69 6.60 -4.34 9.12
N ALA A 70 7.15 -3.76 10.19
CA ALA A 70 6.38 -3.35 11.36
C ALA A 70 5.36 -2.26 10.99
N LEU A 71 5.80 -1.22 10.27
CA LEU A 71 4.91 -0.16 9.78
C LEU A 71 3.81 -0.72 8.88
N LEU A 72 4.15 -1.58 7.92
CA LEU A 72 3.18 -2.17 7.00
C LEU A 72 2.20 -3.11 7.69
N LYS A 73 2.63 -3.83 8.73
CA LYS A 73 1.70 -4.60 9.57
C LYS A 73 0.72 -3.71 10.31
N ILE A 74 1.17 -2.57 10.84
CA ILE A 74 0.28 -1.59 11.49
C ILE A 74 -0.71 -1.00 10.48
N VAL A 75 -0.23 -0.63 9.29
CA VAL A 75 -1.09 -0.16 8.18
C VAL A 75 -2.13 -1.22 7.82
N ALA A 76 -1.72 -2.48 7.67
CA ALA A 76 -2.63 -3.59 7.36
C ALA A 76 -3.68 -3.80 8.45
N SER A 77 -3.28 -3.84 9.73
CA SER A 77 -4.21 -3.91 10.86
C SER A 77 -5.24 -2.79 10.79
N LYS A 78 -4.79 -1.56 10.49
CA LYS A 78 -5.69 -0.42 10.42
C LYS A 78 -6.66 -0.52 9.24
N LEU A 79 -6.21 -0.95 8.06
CA LEU A 79 -7.09 -1.19 6.91
C LEU A 79 -8.15 -2.27 7.19
N ILE A 80 -7.80 -3.29 7.99
CA ILE A 80 -8.74 -4.35 8.41
C ILE A 80 -9.77 -3.78 9.39
N GLU A 81 -9.34 -2.99 10.38
CA GLU A 81 -10.24 -2.32 11.34
C GLU A 81 -11.26 -1.41 10.63
N GLU A 82 -10.81 -0.67 9.60
CA GLU A 82 -11.68 0.20 8.79
C GLU A 82 -12.54 -0.58 7.78
N GLY A 83 -12.45 -1.92 7.73
CA GLY A 83 -13.22 -2.77 6.80
C GLY A 83 -12.81 -2.64 5.33
N VAL A 84 -11.71 -1.94 5.05
CA VAL A 84 -11.17 -1.71 3.70
C VAL A 84 -10.44 -2.94 3.17
N LEU A 85 -9.69 -3.62 4.03
CA LEU A 85 -8.94 -4.83 3.70
C LEU A 85 -9.61 -6.05 4.34
N VAL A 86 -9.91 -7.07 3.55
CA VAL A 86 -10.60 -8.28 4.00
C VAL A 86 -9.88 -9.55 3.56
N GLY A 87 -9.99 -10.61 4.37
CA GLY A 87 -9.45 -11.92 4.03
C GLY A 87 -7.93 -12.03 4.04
N LEU A 88 -7.23 -11.07 4.64
CA LEU A 88 -5.78 -11.12 4.90
C LEU A 88 -5.48 -10.79 6.36
N THR A 89 -4.46 -11.44 6.90
CA THR A 89 -3.78 -11.00 8.12
C THR A 89 -2.74 -9.92 7.80
N PRO A 90 -2.29 -9.13 8.80
CA PRO A 90 -1.19 -8.18 8.62
C PRO A 90 0.12 -8.81 8.10
N GLY A 91 0.38 -10.08 8.46
CA GLY A 91 1.54 -10.83 7.97
C GLY A 91 1.43 -11.13 6.48
N GLU A 92 0.32 -11.73 6.06
CA GLU A 92 0.06 -12.07 4.66
C GLU A 92 0.05 -10.83 3.77
N PHE A 93 -0.42 -9.69 4.27
CA PHE A 93 -0.34 -8.41 3.55
C PHE A 93 1.11 -8.06 3.19
N VAL A 94 2.04 -8.15 4.15
CA VAL A 94 3.46 -7.87 3.90
C VAL A 94 4.09 -8.91 2.99
N GLU A 95 3.74 -10.19 3.15
CA GLU A 95 4.20 -11.27 2.28
C GLU A 95 3.83 -10.99 0.82
N LEU A 96 2.56 -10.67 0.54
CA LEU A 96 2.09 -10.34 -0.81
C LEU A 96 2.79 -9.11 -1.41
N LEU A 97 3.09 -8.10 -0.59
CA LEU A 97 3.89 -6.96 -1.03
C LEU A 97 5.31 -7.39 -1.42
N SER A 98 5.95 -8.25 -0.63
CA SER A 98 7.34 -8.67 -0.85
C SER A 98 7.54 -9.71 -1.96
N ASP A 99 6.49 -10.42 -2.37
CA ASP A 99 6.56 -11.56 -3.29
C ASP A 99 6.91 -11.16 -4.75
N GLY A 100 6.31 -10.08 -5.26
CA GLY A 100 6.61 -9.56 -6.59
C GLY A 100 6.01 -10.32 -7.78
N SER A 101 5.30 -11.43 -7.56
CA SER A 101 4.54 -12.08 -8.63
C SER A 101 3.25 -11.33 -8.96
N GLU A 102 2.79 -11.47 -10.20
CA GLU A 102 1.49 -10.94 -10.63
C GLU A 102 0.34 -11.56 -9.83
N ASN A 103 0.44 -12.84 -9.45
CA ASN A 103 -0.57 -13.49 -8.63
C ASN A 103 -0.65 -12.86 -7.22
N ALA A 104 0.49 -12.54 -6.61
CA ALA A 104 0.50 -11.83 -5.34
C ALA A 104 -0.11 -10.43 -5.45
N ARG A 105 0.22 -9.68 -6.52
CA ARG A 105 -0.42 -8.38 -6.81
C ARG A 105 -1.93 -8.53 -6.94
N LEU A 106 -2.41 -9.48 -7.74
CA LEU A 106 -3.84 -9.69 -7.94
C LEU A 106 -4.56 -10.12 -6.65
N ARG A 107 -3.94 -10.99 -5.84
CA ARG A 107 -4.50 -11.37 -4.53
C ARG A 107 -4.58 -10.18 -3.59
N LEU A 108 -3.51 -9.38 -3.49
CA LEU A 108 -3.48 -8.17 -2.68
C LEU A 108 -4.61 -7.22 -3.07
N LEU A 109 -4.74 -6.91 -4.36
CA LEU A 109 -5.75 -5.99 -4.86
C LEU A 109 -7.17 -6.54 -4.64
N LYS A 110 -7.42 -7.83 -4.84
CA LYS A 110 -8.73 -8.46 -4.57
C LYS A 110 -9.15 -8.44 -3.10
N SER A 111 -8.20 -8.30 -2.19
CA SER A 111 -8.48 -8.16 -0.75
C SER A 111 -8.97 -6.77 -0.36
N PHE A 112 -8.86 -5.76 -1.23
CA PHE A 112 -9.48 -4.46 -1.00
C PHE A 112 -10.95 -4.49 -1.38
N ARG A 113 -11.81 -4.13 -0.43
CA ARG A 113 -13.26 -4.03 -0.63
C ARG A 113 -13.64 -2.56 -0.78
N ARG A 114 -14.27 -2.21 -1.89
CA ARG A 114 -14.95 -0.92 -2.06
C ARG A 114 -16.27 -1.01 -1.28
N VAL A 115 -16.38 -0.24 -0.21
CA VAL A 115 -17.60 -0.16 0.63
C VAL A 115 -18.54 0.88 0.04
#